data_AF-A0A4R2R475-F1
#
_entry.id   AF-A0A4R2R475-F1
#
_cell.length_a   1.000
_cell.length_b   1.000
_cell.length_c   1.000
_cell.angle_alpha   90.00
_cell.angle_beta   90.00
_cell.angle_gamma   90.00
#
_symmetry.space_group_name_H-M   'P 1'
#
loop_
_entity.id
_entity.type
_entity.pdbx_description
1 polymer ?
#
loop_
_entity_poly.entity_id
_entity_poly.type
_entity_poly.pdbx_seq_one_letter_code
_entity_poly.pdbx_strand_id
1 'polypeptide(L)'
;MTTTEPALTGREIALLRAVAAGRGEIVCGCVPDLLIDGCWCGDQHTAHRLAARGLIRPDMPASAHTRVPAILTESGRACIATPLAA
;
A
#
# COMPACT_ATOMS: atom_id res chain seq x y z
N MET A 1 7.04 22.53 -13.19
CA MET A 1 7.70 21.23 -13.41
C MET A 1 6.71 20.14 -13.04
N THR A 2 6.11 19.48 -14.03
CA THR A 2 5.27 18.29 -13.82
C THR A 2 6.21 17.10 -13.70
N THR A 3 6.48 16.65 -12.48
CA THR A 3 7.24 15.41 -12.27
C THR A 3 6.32 14.26 -12.68
N THR A 4 6.63 13.60 -13.79
CA THR A 4 5.96 12.35 -14.17
C THR A 4 6.33 11.32 -13.11
N GLU A 5 5.43 11.08 -12.16
CA GLU A 5 5.59 10.03 -11.16
C GLU A 5 5.89 8.71 -11.88
N PRO A 6 6.98 8.00 -11.52
CA PRO A 6 7.34 6.76 -12.19
C PRO A 6 6.18 5.77 -12.11
N ALA A 7 5.93 5.10 -13.24
CA ALA A 7 4.90 4.07 -13.36
C ALA A 7 5.11 2.99 -12.28
N LEU A 8 4.00 2.46 -11.75
CA LEU A 8 4.06 1.40 -10.76
C LEU A 8 4.67 0.13 -11.35
N THR A 9 5.53 -0.50 -10.58
CA THR A 9 6.10 -1.80 -10.87
C THR A 9 5.06 -2.91 -10.66
N GLY A 10 5.28 -4.08 -11.26
CA GLY A 10 4.40 -5.24 -11.04
C GLY A 10 4.32 -5.69 -9.57
N ARG A 11 5.39 -5.47 -8.79
CA ARG A 11 5.41 -5.75 -7.34
C ARG A 11 4.49 -4.81 -6.58
N GLU A 12 4.56 -3.51 -6.86
CA GLU A 12 3.66 -2.52 -6.28
C GLU A 12 2.20 -2.83 -6.59
N ILE A 13 1.89 -3.21 -7.84
CA ILE A 13 0.54 -3.61 -8.25
C ILE A 13 0.09 -4.89 -7.51
N ALA A 14 0.97 -5.88 -7.34
CA ALA A 14 0.66 -7.09 -6.59
C ALA A 14 0.35 -6.80 -5.12
N LEU A 15 1.12 -5.91 -4.48
CA LEU A 15 0.84 -5.45 -3.11
C LEU A 15 -0.49 -4.70 -3.02
N LEU A 16 -0.77 -3.76 -3.94
CA LEU A 16 -2.05 -3.05 -3.97
C LEU A 16 -3.23 -4.01 -4.13
N ARG A 17 -3.11 -5.03 -4.97
CA ARG A 17 -4.13 -6.08 -5.14
C ARG A 17 -4.31 -6.92 -3.87
N ALA A 18 -3.23 -7.26 -3.16
CA ALA A 18 -3.32 -7.97 -1.89
C ALA A 18 -4.05 -7.15 -0.82
N VAL A 19 -3.76 -5.85 -0.74
CA VAL A 19 -4.46 -4.92 0.16
C VAL A 19 -5.93 -4.76 -0.25
N ALA A 20 -6.23 -4.64 -1.55
CA ALA A 20 -7.61 -4.59 -2.05
C ALA A 20 -8.42 -5.85 -1.69
N ALA A 21 -7.76 -7.01 -1.62
CA ALA A 21 -8.36 -8.27 -1.19
C ALA A 21 -8.52 -8.39 0.35
N GLY A 22 -8.22 -7.34 1.12
CA GLY A 22 -8.36 -7.34 2.59
C GLY A 22 -7.28 -8.13 3.32
N ARG A 23 -6.19 -8.49 2.64
CA ARG A 23 -5.11 -9.31 3.21
C ARG A 23 -3.99 -8.49 3.87
N GLY A 24 -4.06 -7.16 3.75
CA GLY A 24 -3.03 -6.26 4.24
C GLY A 24 -3.34 -5.74 5.64
N GLU A 25 -2.32 -5.67 6.49
CA GLU A 25 -2.35 -4.99 7.78
C GLU A 25 -1.21 -3.98 7.84
N ILE A 26 -1.46 -2.77 8.33
CA ILE A 26 -0.44 -1.73 8.55
C ILE A 26 -0.12 -1.65 10.04
N VAL A 27 1.16 -1.55 10.37
CA VAL A 27 1.62 -1.10 11.69
C VAL A 27 1.77 0.42 11.64
N CYS A 28 0.95 1.13 12.41
CA CYS A 28 0.95 2.59 12.42
C CYS A 28 2.26 3.14 12.99
N GLY A 29 2.80 4.17 12.36
CA GLY A 29 4.07 4.80 12.73
C GLY A 29 4.39 5.96 11.79
N CYS A 30 5.54 6.60 11.97
CA CYS A 30 6.01 7.64 11.06
C CYS A 30 6.32 7.08 9.66
N VAL A 31 6.88 5.88 9.62
CA VAL A 31 7.05 5.06 8.43
C VAL A 31 6.29 3.76 8.70
N PRO A 32 5.12 3.54 8.07
CA PRO A 32 4.28 2.40 8.40
C PRO A 32 4.80 1.12 7.76
N ASP A 33 4.94 0.05 8.54
CA ASP A 33 5.25 -1.26 8.01
C ASP A 33 3.99 -2.01 7.58
N LEU A 34 4.13 -2.94 6.63
CA LEU A 34 3.02 -3.71 6.07
C LEU A 34 3.19 -5.20 6.33
N LEU A 35 2.11 -5.85 6.70
CA LEU A 35 1.97 -7.29 6.74
C LEU A 35 0.99 -7.73 5.65
N ILE A 36 1.24 -8.88 5.06
CA ILE A 36 0.34 -9.55 4.13
C ILE A 36 0.06 -10.94 4.69
N ASP A 37 -1.21 -11.28 4.86
CA ASP A 37 -1.63 -12.58 5.40
C ASP A 37 -0.99 -12.89 6.78
N GLY A 38 -0.80 -11.85 7.60
CA GLY A 38 -0.18 -11.94 8.93
C GLY A 38 1.35 -12.09 8.94
N CYS A 39 2.00 -12.17 7.78
CA CYS A 39 3.46 -12.19 7.65
C CYS A 39 4.00 -10.80 7.31
N TRP A 40 5.16 -10.44 7.88
CA TRP A 40 5.87 -9.24 7.45
C TRP A 40 6.10 -9.28 5.95
N CYS A 41 5.71 -8.21 5.25
CA CYS A 41 6.00 -8.07 3.84
C CYS A 41 7.51 -8.18 3.64
N GLY A 42 7.96 -9.14 2.83
CA GLY A 42 9.39 -9.31 2.49
C GLY A 42 9.98 -8.12 1.74
N ASP A 43 9.14 -7.18 1.30
CA ASP A 43 9.51 -5.95 0.61
C ASP A 43 8.89 -4.73 1.32
N GLN A 44 9.36 -4.47 2.54
CA GLN A 44 8.93 -3.30 3.33
C GLN A 44 9.24 -1.99 2.61
N HIS A 45 10.31 -1.94 1.81
CA HIS A 45 10.64 -0.74 1.04
C HIS A 45 9.52 -0.37 0.06
N THR A 46 8.97 -1.34 -0.66
CA THR A 46 7.81 -1.10 -1.52
C THR A 46 6.59 -0.69 -0.72
N ALA A 47 6.33 -1.31 0.44
CA ALA A 47 5.21 -0.91 1.31
C ALA A 47 5.33 0.56 1.78
N HIS A 48 6.53 0.98 2.21
CA HIS A 48 6.81 2.36 2.61
C HIS A 48 6.58 3.34 1.47
N ARG A 49 7.01 2.99 0.24
CA ARG A 49 6.76 3.83 -0.95
C ARG A 49 5.26 3.96 -1.25
N LEU A 50 4.49 2.88 -1.16
CA LEU A 50 3.04 2.92 -1.37
C LEU A 50 2.34 3.80 -0.33
N ALA A 51 2.75 3.71 0.95
CA ALA A 51 2.22 4.54 2.01
C ALA A 51 2.61 6.02 1.86
N ALA A 52 3.88 6.30 1.52
CA ALA A 52 4.36 7.66 1.28
C ALA A 52 3.68 8.32 0.07
N ARG A 53 3.32 7.53 -0.95
CA ARG A 53 2.52 7.99 -2.10
C ARG A 53 1.02 8.10 -1.80
N GLY A 54 0.59 7.77 -0.57
CA GLY A 54 -0.80 7.81 -0.17
C GLY A 54 -1.69 6.83 -0.94
N LEU A 55 -1.14 5.71 -1.42
CA LEU A 55 -1.90 4.69 -2.16
C LEU A 55 -2.58 3.67 -1.21
N ILE A 56 -2.03 3.52 -0.01
CA ILE A 56 -2.58 2.71 1.07
C ILE A 56 -2.66 3.53 2.35
N ARG A 57 -3.57 3.17 3.24
CA ARG A 57 -3.69 3.79 4.56
C ARG A 57 -4.26 2.81 5.59
N PRO A 58 -4.09 3.07 6.90
CA PRO A 58 -4.87 2.44 7.95
C PRO A 58 -6.37 2.59 7.68
N ASP A 59 -7.16 1.55 7.95
CA ASP A 59 -8.63 1.62 7.84
C ASP A 59 -9.22 2.65 8.81
N MET A 60 -8.61 2.74 10.00
CA MET A 60 -9.00 3.63 11.07
C MET A 60 -7.79 4.34 11.69
N PRO A 61 -7.96 5.53 12.29
CA PRO A 61 -6.92 6.15 13.10
C PRO A 61 -6.52 5.21 14.24
N ALA A 62 -5.21 5.01 14.43
CA ALA A 62 -4.68 4.18 15.49
C ALA A 62 -3.37 4.75 16.02
N SER A 63 -3.06 4.41 17.28
CA SER A 63 -1.81 4.82 17.93
C SER A 63 -0.60 4.22 17.23
N ALA A 64 0.56 4.86 17.38
CA ALA A 64 1.83 4.29 16.92
C ALA A 64 2.02 2.86 17.46
N HIS A 65 2.65 2.01 16.65
CA HIS A 65 2.88 0.59 16.89
C HIS A 65 1.60 -0.27 16.96
N THR A 66 0.43 0.30 16.68
CA THR A 66 -0.81 -0.46 16.58
C THR A 66 -0.94 -1.07 15.19
N ARG A 67 -1.33 -2.34 15.13
CA ARG A 67 -1.62 -3.03 13.88
C ARG A 67 -3.11 -2.93 13.56
N VAL A 68 -3.44 -2.49 12.35
CA VAL A 68 -4.82 -2.37 11.87
C VAL A 68 -4.92 -2.80 10.40
N PRO A 69 -6.12 -3.15 9.89
CA PRO A 69 -6.29 -3.44 8.47
C PRO A 69 -5.80 -2.29 7.60
N ALA A 70 -5.12 -2.65 6.52
CA ALA A 70 -4.70 -1.73 5.46
C ALA A 70 -5.80 -1.68 4.41
N ILE A 71 -6.10 -0.49 3.91
CA ILE A 71 -7.05 -0.29 2.82
C ILE A 71 -6.45 0.60 1.73
N LEU A 72 -6.95 0.43 0.50
CA LEU A 72 -6.59 1.33 -0.58
C LEU A 72 -7.23 2.70 -0.39
N THR A 73 -6.48 3.74 -0.74
CA THR A 73 -7.07 5.06 -1.00
C THR A 73 -7.73 5.07 -2.38
N GLU A 74 -8.40 6.17 -2.72
CA GLU A 74 -8.98 6.32 -4.06
C GLU A 74 -7.89 6.27 -5.15
N SER A 75 -6.77 6.95 -4.93
CA SER A 75 -5.61 6.90 -5.81
C SER A 75 -5.06 5.47 -5.95
N GLY A 76 -4.96 4.72 -4.85
CA GLY A 76 -4.54 3.33 -4.87
C GLY A 76 -5.45 2.42 -5.69
N ARG A 77 -6.78 2.63 -5.61
CA ARG A 77 -7.75 1.90 -6.43
C ARG A 77 -7.60 2.20 -7.91
N ALA A 78 -7.44 3.48 -8.28
CA ALA A 78 -7.28 3.89 -9.68
C ALA A 78 -6.07 3.22 -10.35
N CYS A 79 -4.99 3.01 -9.59
CA CYS A 79 -3.78 2.35 -10.07
C CYS A 79 -3.96 0.88 -10.46
N ILE A 80 -4.92 0.15 -9.86
CA ILE A 80 -5.17 -1.26 -10.17
C ILE A 80 -6.42 -1.47 -11.03
N ALA A 81 -7.27 -0.45 -11.17
CA ALA A 81 -8.44 -0.44 -12.05
C ALA A 81 -8.07 -0.31 -13.52
N THR A 82 -6.93 0.34 -13.82
CA THR A 82 -6.40 0.41 -15.19
C THR A 82 -5.69 -0.92 -15.51
N PRO A 83 -6.17 -1.73 -16.46
CA PRO A 83 -5.37 -2.85 -16.95
C PRO A 83 -4.08 -2.29 -17.54
N LEU A 84 -2.92 -2.84 -17.13
CA LEU A 84 -1.65 -2.56 -17.79
C LEU A 84 -1.85 -2.79 -19.29
N ALA A 85 -1.78 -1.74 -20.09
CA ALA A 85 -1.72 -1.88 -21.53
C ALA A 85 -0.53 -2.79 -21.84
N ALA A 86 -0.83 -3.94 -22.45
CA ALA A 86 0.12 -4.98 -22.80
C ALA A 86 1.08 -4.51 -23.90
#